data_AF-A0A933PWA4-F1
#
_entry.id   AF-A0A933PWA4-F1
#
_cell.length_a   1.000
_cell.length_b   1.000
_cell.length_c   1.000
_cell.angle_alpha   90.00
_cell.angle_beta   90.00
_cell.angle_gamma   90.00
#
_symmetry.space_group_name_H-M   'P 1'
#
loop_
_entity.id
_entity.type
_entity.pdbx_description
1 polymer ?
#
loop_
_entity_poly.entity_id
_entity_poly.type
_entity_poly.pdbx_seq_one_letter_code
_entity_poly.pdbx_strand_id
1 'polypeptide(L)'
;MKIICITVAALATAALCSGQMPARARIDVDGNSKGIALTNFIVSKGSARCASWMKPEQNARFVTSDLDIAQNKWTQVFFTFTPLASGEVNIQLKGNYWKKNSADKNITPVPVYFDAVTVTGGTIVNGDFEERDDQGELKSWYKGGNEASWMNVPPLINNDPVFVKSGSQSIRVWHNAVYSQNIKVTANTPVTINAWVYQDVK
;
A
#
# COMPACT_ATOMS: atom_id res chain seq x y z
N MET A 1 18.44 41.30 58.43
CA MET A 1 18.44 39.86 58.08
C MET A 1 17.90 39.75 56.65
N LYS A 2 18.73 39.30 55.69
CA LYS A 2 18.48 39.42 54.25
C LYS A 2 17.48 38.38 53.74
N ILE A 3 16.48 38.81 52.99
CA ILE A 3 15.54 37.95 52.25
C ILE A 3 16.27 37.46 50.99
N ILE A 4 16.43 36.15 50.84
CA ILE A 4 17.00 35.54 49.65
C ILE A 4 15.83 35.16 48.73
N CYS A 5 15.66 35.91 47.64
CA CYS A 5 14.79 35.54 46.54
C CYS A 5 15.45 34.42 45.73
N ILE A 6 14.84 33.24 45.72
CA ILE A 6 15.25 32.12 44.87
C ILE A 6 14.48 32.24 43.55
N THR A 7 15.19 32.62 42.48
CA THR A 7 14.64 32.64 41.12
C THR A 7 14.70 31.24 40.55
N VAL A 8 13.56 30.59 40.34
CA VAL A 8 13.47 29.31 39.62
C VAL A 8 13.47 29.62 38.12
N ALA A 9 14.56 29.28 37.43
CA ALA A 9 14.62 29.36 35.98
C ALA A 9 13.83 28.19 35.37
N ALA A 10 12.72 28.49 34.69
CA ALA A 10 11.99 27.51 33.91
C ALA A 10 12.77 27.17 32.63
N LEU A 11 13.27 25.94 32.52
CA LEU A 11 13.77 25.40 31.25
C LEU A 11 12.56 25.17 30.33
N ALA A 12 12.44 25.97 29.27
CA ALA A 12 11.55 25.68 28.16
C ALA A 12 12.19 24.60 27.28
N THR A 13 11.70 23.36 27.40
CA THR A 13 12.04 22.28 26.46
C THR A 13 11.34 22.55 25.14
N ALA A 14 12.09 22.99 24.13
CA ALA A 14 11.60 23.02 22.76
C ALA A 14 11.37 21.58 22.29
N ALA A 15 10.12 21.15 22.23
CA ALA A 15 9.76 19.91 21.55
C ALA A 15 10.05 20.08 20.06
N LEU A 16 11.11 19.45 19.58
CA LEU A 16 11.35 19.26 18.16
C LEU A 16 10.22 18.35 17.64
N CYS A 17 9.18 18.95 17.05
CA CYS A 17 8.28 18.22 16.17
C CYS A 17 9.09 17.80 14.93
N SER A 18 9.78 16.67 15.00
CA SER A 18 10.27 15.98 13.80
C SER A 18 9.04 15.69 12.95
N GLY A 19 8.93 16.36 11.80
CA GLY A 19 7.81 16.16 10.86
C GLY A 19 7.74 14.68 10.46
N GLN A 20 6.87 13.94 11.13
CA GLN A 20 6.68 12.51 10.92
C GLN A 20 6.08 12.34 9.53
N MET A 21 6.82 11.66 8.63
CA MET A 21 6.38 11.49 7.25
C MET A 21 5.01 10.80 7.22
N PRO A 22 4.01 11.28 6.47
CA PRO A 22 2.72 10.59 6.42
C PRO A 22 2.91 9.17 5.89
N ALA A 23 2.50 8.17 6.68
CA ALA A 23 2.55 6.77 6.27
C ALA A 23 1.45 6.50 5.26
N ARG A 24 1.81 5.79 4.20
CA ARG A 24 0.92 5.54 3.05
C ARG A 24 1.17 4.17 2.46
N ALA A 25 0.07 3.53 2.09
CA ALA A 25 0.07 2.34 1.28
C ALA A 25 -0.74 2.54 0.01
N ARG A 26 -0.64 1.58 -0.91
CA ARG A 26 -1.26 1.68 -2.23
C ARG A 26 -1.86 0.35 -2.62
N ILE A 27 -3.08 0.43 -3.14
CA ILE A 27 -3.75 -0.63 -3.89
C ILE A 27 -3.97 -0.07 -5.29
N ASP A 28 -3.10 -0.45 -6.22
CA ASP A 28 -3.27 -0.06 -7.62
C ASP A 28 -4.12 -1.12 -8.34
N VAL A 29 -4.86 -0.70 -9.37
CA VAL A 29 -5.67 -1.59 -10.20
C VAL A 29 -5.39 -1.34 -11.67
N ASP A 30 -5.06 -2.41 -12.40
CA ASP A 30 -4.71 -2.38 -13.81
C ASP A 30 -5.68 -3.24 -14.64
N GLY A 31 -6.50 -2.58 -15.45
CA GLY A 31 -7.38 -3.17 -16.45
C GLY A 31 -6.82 -3.15 -17.87
N ASN A 32 -5.57 -2.71 -18.10
CA ASN A 32 -5.03 -2.51 -19.44
C ASN A 32 -4.97 -3.80 -20.27
N SER A 33 -4.60 -4.92 -19.65
CA SER A 33 -4.47 -6.22 -20.34
C SER A 33 -5.76 -6.67 -21.02
N LYS A 34 -6.92 -6.20 -20.53
CA LYS A 34 -8.26 -6.50 -21.05
C LYS A 34 -9.00 -5.26 -21.57
N GLY A 35 -8.36 -4.09 -21.61
CA GLY A 35 -8.99 -2.85 -22.07
C GLY A 35 -10.09 -2.31 -21.14
N ILE A 36 -10.12 -2.71 -19.87
CA ILE A 36 -11.20 -2.38 -18.93
C ILE A 36 -10.94 -1.02 -18.30
N ALA A 37 -11.79 -0.03 -18.60
CA ALA A 37 -11.76 1.26 -17.95
C ALA A 37 -12.38 1.20 -16.55
N LEU A 38 -11.89 2.03 -15.65
CA LEU A 38 -12.24 2.05 -14.23
C LEU A 38 -12.77 3.44 -13.86
N THR A 39 -13.79 3.50 -13.00
CA THR A 39 -14.41 4.75 -12.55
C THR A 39 -14.87 4.66 -11.08
N ASN A 40 -15.49 5.73 -10.56
CA ASN A 40 -16.11 5.81 -9.24
C ASN A 40 -15.18 5.37 -8.10
N PHE A 41 -14.04 6.04 -7.97
CA PHE A 41 -13.04 5.71 -6.97
C PHE A 41 -13.44 6.22 -5.59
N ILE A 42 -13.46 5.33 -4.60
CA ILE A 42 -13.70 5.68 -3.19
C ILE A 42 -12.62 5.00 -2.35
N VAL A 43 -12.00 5.75 -1.45
CA VAL A 43 -10.95 5.25 -0.55
C VAL A 43 -11.28 5.56 0.89
N SER A 44 -10.75 4.78 1.83
CA SER A 44 -10.94 5.02 3.27
C SER A 44 -10.46 6.40 3.70
N LYS A 45 -9.19 6.71 3.40
CA LYS A 45 -8.56 8.02 3.63
C LYS A 45 -7.42 8.20 2.64
N GLY A 46 -7.30 9.39 2.06
CA GLY A 46 -6.29 9.71 1.05
C GLY A 46 -6.94 9.99 -0.31
N SER A 47 -6.37 9.47 -1.40
CA SER A 47 -6.87 9.74 -2.75
C SER A 47 -6.71 8.55 -3.69
N ALA A 48 -7.49 8.53 -4.78
CA ALA A 48 -7.29 7.63 -5.89
C ALA A 48 -7.48 8.38 -7.20
N ARG A 49 -6.62 8.09 -8.18
CA ARG A 49 -6.61 8.76 -9.48
C ARG A 49 -6.05 7.85 -10.56
N CYS A 50 -6.52 8.05 -11.78
CA CYS A 50 -5.94 7.40 -12.94
C CYS A 50 -4.48 7.83 -13.15
N ALA A 51 -3.65 6.94 -13.69
CA ALA A 51 -2.21 7.14 -13.84
C ALA A 51 -1.88 8.19 -14.92
N SER A 52 -1.63 9.43 -14.49
CA SER A 52 -1.36 10.58 -15.37
C SER A 52 -0.12 10.43 -16.27
N TRP A 53 0.80 9.53 -15.92
CA TRP A 53 2.01 9.23 -16.72
C TRP A 53 1.76 8.22 -17.85
N MET A 54 0.59 7.59 -17.90
CA MET A 54 0.23 6.68 -18.98
C MET A 54 -0.31 7.43 -20.19
N LYS A 55 -0.26 6.77 -21.36
CA LYS A 55 -0.90 7.27 -22.58
C LYS A 55 -2.41 7.43 -22.34
N PRO A 56 -3.08 8.40 -22.99
CA PRO A 56 -4.51 8.69 -22.75
C PRO A 56 -5.41 7.45 -22.82
N GLU A 57 -5.16 6.55 -23.77
CA GLU A 57 -5.92 5.32 -23.97
C GLU A 57 -5.72 4.24 -22.88
N GLN A 58 -4.66 4.36 -22.08
CA GLN A 58 -4.30 3.45 -20.99
C GLN A 58 -4.63 4.04 -19.61
N ASN A 59 -4.58 5.36 -19.50
CA ASN A 59 -4.74 6.10 -18.25
C ASN A 59 -6.06 5.75 -17.56
N ALA A 60 -7.19 5.76 -18.27
CA ALA A 60 -8.50 5.37 -17.73
C ALA A 60 -8.61 3.91 -17.26
N ARG A 61 -7.60 3.08 -17.52
CA ARG A 61 -7.55 1.65 -17.21
C ARG A 61 -6.55 1.33 -16.10
N PHE A 62 -5.77 2.30 -15.64
CA PHE A 62 -4.83 2.13 -14.54
C PHE A 62 -5.08 3.16 -13.46
N VAL A 63 -5.44 2.68 -12.28
CA VAL A 63 -5.75 3.53 -11.13
C VAL A 63 -4.72 3.33 -10.05
N THR A 64 -4.27 4.44 -9.49
CA THR A 64 -3.38 4.45 -8.34
C THR A 64 -4.11 5.04 -7.16
N SER A 65 -4.02 4.36 -6.02
CA SER A 65 -4.48 4.88 -4.74
C SER A 65 -3.30 5.27 -3.86
N ASP A 66 -3.49 6.33 -3.10
CA ASP A 66 -2.65 6.79 -2.00
C ASP A 66 -3.52 6.69 -0.74
N LEU A 67 -3.35 5.62 0.05
CA LEU A 67 -4.13 5.34 1.25
C LEU A 67 -3.37 5.79 2.48
N ASP A 68 -3.89 6.77 3.22
CA ASP A 68 -3.28 7.26 4.45
C ASP A 68 -3.49 6.24 5.59
N ILE A 69 -2.40 5.86 6.26
CA ILE A 69 -2.40 4.88 7.35
C ILE A 69 -1.71 5.43 8.61
N ALA A 70 -1.97 4.82 9.76
CA ALA A 70 -1.20 5.11 10.97
C ALA A 70 0.20 4.46 10.88
N GLN A 71 1.19 5.15 11.43
CA GLN A 71 2.52 4.57 11.63
C GLN A 71 2.52 3.59 12.80
N ASN A 72 3.34 2.55 12.70
CA ASN A 72 3.59 1.58 13.76
C ASN A 72 2.31 0.96 14.35
N LYS A 73 1.27 0.86 13.51
CA LYS A 73 -0.04 0.32 13.90
C LYS A 73 -0.77 -0.21 12.68
N TRP A 74 -1.40 -1.38 12.86
CA TRP A 74 -2.32 -1.93 11.88
C TRP A 74 -3.52 -1.01 11.65
N THR A 75 -3.71 -0.60 10.40
CA THR A 75 -4.80 0.26 9.94
C THR A 75 -5.60 -0.51 8.90
N GLN A 76 -6.92 -0.58 9.07
CA GLN A 76 -7.79 -1.11 8.03
C GLN A 76 -8.00 -0.05 6.95
N VAL A 77 -7.84 -0.44 5.70
CA VAL A 77 -8.04 0.43 4.53
C VAL A 77 -9.00 -0.23 3.54
N PHE A 78 -9.61 0.59 2.69
CA PHE A 78 -10.36 0.09 1.54
C PHE A 78 -10.13 0.95 0.30
N PHE A 79 -10.27 0.32 -0.86
CA PHE A 79 -10.38 0.98 -2.16
C PHE A 79 -11.51 0.35 -2.96
N THR A 80 -12.45 1.19 -3.40
CA THR A 80 -13.57 0.83 -4.27
C THR A 80 -13.39 1.44 -5.65
N PHE A 81 -13.67 0.66 -6.68
CA PHE A 81 -13.76 1.11 -8.07
C PHE A 81 -14.96 0.45 -8.77
N THR A 82 -15.39 1.00 -9.90
CA THR A 82 -16.40 0.41 -10.77
C THR A 82 -15.79 0.14 -12.16
N PRO A 83 -15.73 -1.11 -12.62
CA PRO A 83 -15.24 -1.43 -13.97
C PRO A 83 -16.34 -1.17 -15.00
N LEU A 84 -15.99 -0.64 -16.17
CA LEU A 84 -16.95 -0.39 -17.26
C LEU A 84 -17.22 -1.62 -18.15
N ALA A 85 -16.47 -2.70 -17.94
CA ALA A 85 -16.63 -3.97 -18.65
C ALA A 85 -16.30 -5.15 -17.72
N SER A 86 -16.89 -6.32 -18.01
CA SER A 86 -16.58 -7.56 -17.30
C SER A 86 -15.25 -8.14 -17.78
N GLY A 87 -14.55 -8.85 -16.90
CA GLY A 87 -13.30 -9.51 -17.25
C GLY A 87 -12.38 -9.64 -16.06
N GLU A 88 -11.09 -9.50 -16.29
CA GLU A 88 -10.06 -9.59 -15.27
C GLU A 88 -9.30 -8.27 -15.16
N VAL A 89 -9.09 -7.83 -13.93
CA VAL A 89 -8.20 -6.71 -13.60
C VAL A 89 -7.12 -7.20 -12.65
N ASN A 90 -5.92 -6.65 -12.76
CA ASN A 90 -4.81 -6.95 -11.87
C ASN A 90 -4.83 -5.98 -10.68
N ILE A 91 -4.93 -6.50 -9.47
CA ILE A 91 -4.72 -5.70 -8.25
C ILE A 91 -3.26 -5.78 -7.84
N GLN A 92 -2.66 -4.67 -7.43
CA GLN A 92 -1.28 -4.62 -6.95
C GLN A 92 -1.23 -4.02 -5.54
N LEU A 93 -0.68 -4.79 -4.61
CA LEU A 93 -0.41 -4.35 -3.25
C LEU A 93 1.01 -3.80 -3.19
N LYS A 94 1.16 -2.52 -2.84
CA LYS A 94 2.47 -1.87 -2.82
C LYS A 94 2.55 -0.74 -1.80
N GLY A 95 3.79 -0.39 -1.46
CA GLY A 95 4.08 0.78 -0.63
C GLY A 95 4.35 2.02 -1.46
N ASN A 96 4.57 3.13 -0.74
CA ASN A 96 5.16 4.32 -1.35
C ASN A 96 6.69 4.18 -1.45
N TYR A 97 7.34 5.25 -1.87
CA TYR A 97 8.78 5.44 -1.79
C TYR A 97 9.09 6.79 -1.18
N TRP A 98 10.33 6.95 -0.72
CA TRP A 98 10.84 8.25 -0.27
C TRP A 98 11.87 8.79 -1.26
N LYS A 99 11.92 10.12 -1.38
CA LYS A 99 12.98 10.86 -2.07
C LYS A 99 13.44 12.00 -1.18
N LYS A 100 14.74 12.29 -1.20
CA LYS A 100 15.28 13.44 -0.47
C LYS A 100 14.72 14.76 -0.99
N ASN A 101 14.54 14.85 -2.31
CA ASN A 101 13.88 15.97 -2.98
C ASN A 101 13.39 15.52 -4.37
N SER A 102 12.65 16.39 -5.07
CA SER A 102 12.07 16.07 -6.39
C SER A 102 13.11 15.82 -7.49
N ALA A 103 14.32 16.41 -7.38
CA ALA A 103 15.41 16.23 -8.33
C ALA A 103 16.19 14.91 -8.10
N ASP A 104 16.02 14.28 -6.94
CA ASP A 104 16.67 13.01 -6.63
C ASP A 104 16.09 11.89 -7.52
N LYS A 105 16.99 11.21 -8.22
CA LYS A 105 16.66 10.04 -9.04
C LYS A 105 16.59 8.78 -8.21
N ASN A 106 17.25 8.76 -7.06
CA ASN A 106 17.22 7.62 -6.14
C ASN A 106 15.96 7.68 -5.30
N ILE A 107 15.25 6.56 -5.25
CA ILE A 107 14.14 6.36 -4.32
C ILE A 107 14.59 5.40 -3.23
N THR A 108 14.18 5.69 -2.00
CA THR A 108 14.36 4.79 -0.86
C THR A 108 13.09 3.96 -0.68
N PRO A 109 13.20 2.63 -0.56
CA PRO A 109 12.10 1.75 -0.20
C PRO A 109 11.45 2.19 1.11
N VAL A 110 10.13 2.32 1.08
CA VAL A 110 9.30 2.49 2.27
C VAL A 110 8.45 1.23 2.36
N PRO A 111 8.88 0.22 3.13
CA PRO A 111 8.17 -1.05 3.20
C PRO A 111 6.84 -0.88 3.94
N VAL A 112 5.83 -1.55 3.44
CA VAL A 112 4.53 -1.70 4.09
C VAL A 112 4.17 -3.18 4.10
N TYR A 113 3.40 -3.57 5.10
CA TYR A 113 2.90 -4.92 5.28
C TYR A 113 1.41 -4.96 5.00
N PHE A 114 0.96 -5.97 4.25
CA PHE A 114 -0.45 -6.24 3.98
C PHE A 114 -0.85 -7.60 4.53
N ASP A 115 -2.07 -7.68 5.04
CA ASP A 115 -2.65 -8.90 5.58
C ASP A 115 -4.20 -8.85 5.50
N ALA A 116 -4.84 -10.02 5.55
CA ALA A 116 -6.29 -10.22 5.61
C ALA A 116 -7.04 -9.40 4.55
N VAL A 117 -6.64 -9.59 3.29
CA VAL A 117 -7.24 -8.94 2.12
C VAL A 117 -8.54 -9.62 1.75
N THR A 118 -9.61 -8.83 1.58
CA THR A 118 -10.91 -9.31 1.12
C THR A 118 -11.42 -8.48 -0.03
N VAL A 119 -12.25 -9.08 -0.88
CA VAL A 119 -12.83 -8.42 -2.05
C VAL A 119 -14.34 -8.67 -2.08
N THR A 120 -15.11 -7.58 -2.15
CA THR A 120 -16.56 -7.59 -2.43
C THR A 120 -16.77 -7.17 -3.88
N GLY A 121 -17.72 -7.79 -4.59
CA GLY A 121 -17.98 -7.50 -6.02
C GLY A 121 -16.98 -8.16 -6.99
N GLY A 122 -16.05 -8.95 -6.46
CA GLY A 122 -15.08 -9.74 -7.22
C GLY A 122 -14.69 -11.00 -6.45
N THR A 123 -13.60 -11.65 -6.87
CA THR A 123 -13.06 -12.85 -6.21
C THR A 123 -11.58 -12.68 -5.95
N ILE A 124 -11.13 -13.09 -4.77
CA ILE A 124 -9.71 -13.14 -4.38
C ILE A 124 -9.43 -14.51 -3.78
N VAL A 125 -8.26 -15.05 -4.08
CA VAL A 125 -7.75 -16.30 -3.53
C VAL A 125 -6.62 -15.97 -2.56
N ASN A 126 -6.56 -16.67 -1.42
CA ASN A 126 -5.45 -16.58 -0.48
C ASN A 126 -5.17 -15.14 -0.01
N GLY A 127 -6.23 -14.41 0.36
CA GLY A 127 -6.12 -13.00 0.77
C GLY A 127 -5.53 -12.81 2.17
N ASP A 128 -5.54 -13.85 2.99
CA ASP A 128 -4.83 -13.96 4.28
C ASP A 128 -3.38 -14.46 4.12
N PHE A 129 -2.97 -14.79 2.89
CA PHE A 129 -1.62 -15.20 2.55
C PHE A 129 -1.15 -16.50 3.18
N GLU A 130 -2.02 -17.34 3.76
CA GLU A 130 -1.62 -18.56 4.48
C GLU A 130 -1.33 -19.75 3.54
N GLU A 131 -1.83 -19.73 2.30
CA GLU A 131 -1.63 -20.82 1.34
C GLU A 131 -0.36 -20.64 0.49
N ARG A 132 0.38 -21.74 0.31
CA ARG A 132 1.55 -21.83 -0.57
C ARG A 132 1.25 -22.72 -1.77
N ASP A 133 1.88 -22.45 -2.91
CA ASP A 133 1.91 -23.36 -4.06
C ASP A 133 3.07 -24.37 -3.97
N ASP A 134 3.18 -25.23 -4.97
CA ASP A 134 4.19 -26.31 -5.02
C ASP A 134 5.64 -25.77 -5.12
N GLN A 135 5.79 -24.49 -5.47
CA GLN A 135 7.07 -23.80 -5.55
C GLN A 135 7.42 -23.08 -4.23
N GLY A 136 6.55 -23.15 -3.22
CA GLY A 136 6.72 -22.44 -1.95
C GLY A 136 6.43 -20.95 -2.05
N GLU A 137 5.76 -20.50 -3.10
CA GLU A 137 5.30 -19.13 -3.30
C GLU A 137 3.85 -18.97 -2.82
N LEU A 138 3.37 -17.72 -2.71
CA LEU A 138 1.99 -17.47 -2.32
C LEU A 138 1.04 -17.89 -3.42
N LYS A 139 0.16 -18.86 -3.12
CA LYS A 139 -0.80 -19.38 -4.08
C LYS A 139 -1.63 -18.25 -4.69
N SER A 140 -1.66 -18.20 -6.02
CA SER A 140 -2.39 -17.21 -6.84
C SER A 140 -1.88 -15.76 -6.76
N TRP A 141 -0.77 -15.49 -6.07
CA TRP A 141 -0.13 -14.18 -6.02
C TRP A 141 1.18 -14.17 -6.81
N TYR A 142 1.35 -13.15 -7.64
CA TYR A 142 2.55 -12.98 -8.45
C TYR A 142 3.42 -11.89 -7.87
N LYS A 143 4.70 -12.20 -7.66
CA LYS A 143 5.74 -11.19 -7.39
C LYS A 143 5.91 -10.33 -8.63
N GLY A 144 5.97 -9.02 -8.44
CA GLY A 144 6.25 -8.07 -9.51
C GLY A 144 7.08 -6.91 -9.02
N GLY A 145 7.55 -6.09 -9.96
CA GLY A 145 8.37 -4.93 -9.65
C GLY A 145 9.72 -4.97 -10.36
N ASN A 146 10.56 -3.98 -10.06
CA ASN A 146 11.85 -3.83 -10.72
C ASN A 146 12.98 -4.16 -9.74
N GLU A 147 13.59 -5.33 -9.92
CA GLU A 147 14.79 -5.76 -9.18
C GLU A 147 15.99 -4.82 -9.44
N ALA A 148 15.96 -4.04 -10.54
CA ALA A 148 16.99 -3.04 -10.86
C ALA A 148 16.93 -1.77 -9.99
N SER A 149 16.19 -1.78 -8.88
CA SER A 149 16.39 -0.84 -7.79
C SER A 149 17.84 -0.92 -7.30
N TRP A 150 18.51 0.22 -7.13
CA TRP A 150 19.87 0.27 -6.57
C TRP A 150 19.97 -0.40 -5.18
N MET A 151 18.85 -0.63 -4.50
CA MET A 151 18.78 -1.35 -3.22
C MET A 151 18.38 -2.83 -3.32
N ASN A 152 17.93 -3.31 -4.49
CA ASN A 152 17.47 -4.68 -4.73
C ASN A 152 16.66 -5.29 -3.56
N VAL A 153 15.53 -4.67 -3.21
CA VAL A 153 14.66 -5.13 -2.12
C VAL A 153 13.44 -5.85 -2.72
N PRO A 154 13.39 -7.20 -2.73
CA PRO A 154 12.26 -7.94 -3.30
C PRO A 154 11.03 -7.92 -2.37
N PRO A 155 9.83 -8.27 -2.88
CA PRO A 155 8.68 -8.52 -2.03
C PRO A 155 8.92 -9.82 -1.27
N LEU A 156 8.48 -9.89 -0.01
CA LEU A 156 8.70 -11.10 0.81
C LEU A 156 7.46 -11.48 1.61
N ILE A 157 7.40 -12.74 1.99
CA ILE A 157 6.50 -13.21 3.03
C ILE A 157 7.17 -13.01 4.39
N ASN A 158 6.44 -12.46 5.35
CA ASN A 158 6.93 -12.15 6.68
C ASN A 158 6.15 -12.94 7.73
N ASN A 159 6.86 -13.49 8.72
CA ASN A 159 6.30 -14.26 9.85
C ASN A 159 6.65 -13.68 11.23
N ASP A 160 7.26 -12.49 11.29
CA ASP A 160 7.44 -11.76 12.55
C ASP A 160 6.05 -11.36 13.10
N PRO A 161 5.66 -11.80 14.31
CA PRO A 161 4.35 -11.51 14.88
C PRO A 161 3.99 -10.03 14.97
N VAL A 162 4.98 -9.12 15.03
CA VAL A 162 4.71 -7.67 15.01
C VAL A 162 4.05 -7.24 13.70
N PHE A 163 4.43 -7.89 12.59
CA PHE A 163 3.93 -7.59 11.26
C PHE A 163 3.01 -8.68 10.74
N VAL A 164 2.34 -9.45 11.60
CA VAL A 164 1.24 -10.37 11.22
C VAL A 164 -0.05 -9.91 11.88
N LYS A 165 -1.12 -9.74 11.11
CA LYS A 165 -2.43 -9.31 11.60
C LYS A 165 -3.37 -10.48 11.86
N SER A 166 -3.29 -11.50 11.01
CA SER A 166 -4.11 -12.72 11.02
C SER A 166 -3.23 -13.91 10.65
N GLY A 167 -3.55 -15.11 11.15
CA GLY A 167 -2.81 -16.31 10.80
C GLY A 167 -1.35 -16.28 11.28
N SER A 168 -0.44 -16.72 10.41
CA SER A 168 0.98 -16.91 10.69
C SER A 168 1.89 -16.05 9.81
N GLN A 169 1.37 -15.43 8.76
CA GLN A 169 2.17 -14.65 7.84
C GLN A 169 1.45 -13.47 7.21
N SER A 170 2.25 -12.51 6.75
CA SER A 170 1.82 -11.36 5.96
C SER A 170 2.76 -11.16 4.78
N ILE A 171 2.48 -10.20 3.92
CA ILE A 171 3.43 -9.80 2.86
C ILE A 171 4.06 -8.46 3.17
N ARG A 172 5.34 -8.30 2.83
CA ARG A 172 6.04 -7.02 2.80
C ARG A 172 6.28 -6.58 1.36
N VAL A 173 5.85 -5.37 1.05
CA VAL A 173 5.91 -4.77 -0.29
C VAL A 173 6.41 -3.33 -0.21
N TRP A 174 6.88 -2.77 -1.32
CA TRP A 174 7.19 -1.35 -1.48
C TRP A 174 6.97 -0.92 -2.94
N HIS A 175 7.22 0.35 -3.28
CA HIS A 175 6.91 0.90 -4.60
C HIS A 175 7.32 0.02 -5.80
N ASN A 176 8.56 -0.51 -5.80
CA ASN A 176 9.10 -1.34 -6.88
C ASN A 176 9.13 -2.84 -6.54
N ALA A 177 8.43 -3.30 -5.51
CA ALA A 177 8.34 -4.71 -5.17
C ALA A 177 6.96 -5.03 -4.61
N VAL A 178 6.16 -5.70 -5.42
CA VAL A 178 4.72 -5.86 -5.22
C VAL A 178 4.34 -7.33 -5.17
N TYR A 179 3.20 -7.61 -4.55
CA TYR A 179 2.41 -8.78 -4.87
C TYR A 179 1.17 -8.34 -5.64
N SER A 180 0.82 -9.12 -6.66
CA SER A 180 -0.33 -8.84 -7.51
C SER A 180 -1.17 -10.09 -7.75
N GLN A 181 -2.47 -9.90 -8.00
CA GLN A 181 -3.38 -10.98 -8.33
C GLN A 181 -4.39 -10.49 -9.37
N ASN A 182 -4.77 -11.35 -10.31
CA ASN A 182 -5.88 -11.06 -11.20
C ASN A 182 -7.19 -11.42 -10.51
N ILE A 183 -8.12 -10.48 -10.44
CA ILE A 183 -9.46 -10.71 -9.90
C ILE A 183 -10.49 -10.60 -11.03
N LYS A 184 -11.50 -11.46 -10.98
CA LYS A 184 -12.65 -11.37 -11.90
C LYS A 184 -13.61 -10.27 -11.43
N VAL A 185 -14.07 -9.47 -12.38
CA VAL A 185 -14.99 -8.35 -12.14
C VAL A 185 -16.15 -8.36 -13.12
N THR A 186 -17.29 -7.81 -12.68
CA THR A 186 -18.50 -7.68 -13.51
C THR A 186 -18.72 -6.21 -13.88
N ALA A 187 -19.05 -5.94 -15.14
CA ALA A 187 -19.34 -4.60 -15.64
C ALA A 187 -20.34 -3.88 -14.73
N ASN A 188 -20.05 -2.60 -14.45
CA ASN A 188 -20.90 -1.69 -13.67
C ASN A 188 -21.21 -2.15 -12.23
N THR A 189 -20.49 -3.15 -11.72
CA THR A 189 -20.62 -3.62 -10.33
C THR A 189 -19.47 -3.05 -9.50
N PRO A 190 -19.73 -2.25 -8.44
CA PRO A 190 -18.68 -1.77 -7.57
C PRO A 190 -17.89 -2.93 -6.95
N VAL A 191 -16.57 -2.82 -7.02
CA VAL A 191 -15.62 -3.76 -6.41
C VAL A 191 -14.91 -3.04 -5.29
N THR A 192 -14.95 -3.60 -4.07
CA THR A 192 -14.28 -3.05 -2.89
C THR A 192 -13.23 -4.02 -2.40
N ILE A 193 -11.98 -3.57 -2.39
CA ILE A 193 -10.85 -4.29 -1.79
C ILE A 193 -10.65 -3.74 -0.38
N ASN A 194 -10.68 -4.59 0.63
CA ASN A 194 -10.33 -4.26 2.00
C ASN A 194 -9.03 -4.96 2.36
N ALA A 195 -8.21 -4.32 3.19
CA ALA A 195 -6.99 -4.94 3.71
C ALA A 195 -6.61 -4.33 5.07
N TRP A 196 -5.85 -5.09 5.85
CA TRP A 196 -5.09 -4.54 6.96
C TRP A 196 -3.70 -4.16 6.47
N VAL A 197 -3.22 -3.00 6.90
CA VAL A 197 -1.93 -2.47 6.50
C VAL A 197 -1.13 -1.95 7.68
N TYR A 198 0.17 -2.22 7.70
CA TYR A 198 1.12 -1.71 8.68
C TYR A 198 2.32 -1.08 7.97
N GLN A 199 2.79 0.06 8.45
CA GLN A 199 4.07 0.63 8.04
C GLN A 199 4.96 0.81 9.26
N ASP A 200 6.13 0.17 9.24
CA ASP A 200 7.18 0.39 10.22
C ASP A 200 7.90 1.70 9.89
N VAL A 201 7.88 2.65 10.81
CA VAL A 201 8.66 3.87 10.73
C VAL A 201 9.52 3.95 11.98
N LYS A 202 10.80 3.68 11.78
CA LYS A 202 11.86 3.80 12.78
C LYS A 202 12.41 5.21 12.85
#